data_AF-A0A6G0QB93-F1
#
_entry.id   AF-A0A6G0QB93-F1
#
_cell.length_a   1.000
_cell.length_b   1.000
_cell.length_c   1.000
_cell.angle_alpha   90.00
_cell.angle_beta   90.00
_cell.angle_gamma   90.00
#
_symmetry.space_group_name_H-M   'P 1'
#
loop_
_entity.id
_entity.type
_entity.pdbx_description
1 polymer ?
#
loop_
_entity_poly.entity_id
_entity_poly.type
_entity_poly.pdbx_seq_one_letter_code
_entity_poly.pdbx_strand_id
1 'polypeptide(L)'
;MVIADSEANKRSRLAEANDDEVKWVEEGGAHLTFIEAEDNSIDVVYEHWGSCEDTLHARYLFVQWANYALRWEQMVLSSKLLVE
;
A
#
# COMPACT_ATOMS: atom_id res chain seq x y z
N MET A 1 4.26 6.29 3.42
CA MET A 1 3.43 7.18 2.59
C MET A 1 2.08 7.34 3.27
N VAL A 2 1.61 8.58 3.43
CA VAL A 2 0.31 8.88 4.05
C VAL A 2 -0.53 9.65 3.04
N ILE A 3 -1.79 9.25 2.90
CA ILE A 3 -2.83 9.92 2.12
C ILE A 3 -3.76 10.58 3.13
N ALA A 4 -3.82 11.91 3.10
CA ALA A 4 -4.77 12.67 3.88
C ALA A 4 -5.89 13.17 2.96
N ASP A 5 -7.12 13.20 3.46
CA ASP A 5 -8.21 13.88 2.76
C ASP A 5 -8.04 15.40 2.91
N SER A 6 -7.18 15.94 2.05
CA SER A 6 -6.88 17.36 1.97
C SER A 6 -7.62 18.00 0.79
N GLU A 7 -7.83 19.31 0.87
CA GLU A 7 -8.42 20.07 -0.24
C GLU A 7 -7.63 19.91 -1.55
N ALA A 8 -6.31 19.70 -1.49
CA ALA A 8 -5.51 19.40 -2.66
C ALA A 8 -5.83 18.03 -3.25
N ASN A 9 -5.89 16.99 -2.41
CA ASN A 9 -6.27 15.62 -2.82
C ASN A 9 -7.68 15.62 -3.45
N LYS A 10 -8.65 16.26 -2.80
CA LYS A 10 -10.02 16.38 -3.29
C LYS A 10 -10.10 17.05 -4.66
N ARG A 11 -9.35 18.13 -4.89
CA ARG A 11 -9.29 18.78 -6.22
C ARG A 11 -8.70 17.87 -7.30
N SER A 12 -7.67 17.08 -6.98
CA SER A 12 -7.12 16.10 -7.92
C SER A 12 -8.15 15.05 -8.30
N ARG A 13 -8.89 14.50 -7.33
CA ARG A 13 -9.97 13.52 -7.59
C ARG A 13 -11.06 14.08 -8.50
N LEU A 14 -11.47 15.34 -8.29
CA LEU A 14 -12.49 16.01 -9.10
C LEU A 14 -11.99 16.38 -10.52
N ALA A 15 -10.68 16.42 -10.75
CA ALA A 15 -10.09 16.78 -12.04
C ALA A 15 -9.88 15.56 -12.96
N GLU A 16 -9.72 14.37 -12.37
CA GLU A 16 -9.79 13.11 -13.11
C GLU A 16 -11.23 12.95 -13.62
N ALA A 17 -11.40 12.81 -14.94
CA ALA A 17 -12.71 12.80 -15.60
C ALA A 17 -13.69 11.86 -14.88
N ASN A 18 -14.95 12.29 -14.71
CA ASN A 18 -16.04 11.56 -14.02
C ASN A 18 -16.15 10.10 -14.46
N ASP A 19 -15.33 9.25 -13.86
CA ASP A 19 -15.40 7.82 -13.98
C ASP A 19 -16.08 7.37 -12.69
N ASP A 20 -17.43 7.33 -12.73
CA ASP A 20 -18.27 6.93 -11.60
C ASP A 20 -17.95 5.50 -11.13
N GLU A 21 -17.15 4.75 -11.90
CA GLU A 21 -16.66 3.41 -11.56
C GLU A 21 -15.42 3.42 -10.66
N VAL A 22 -14.69 4.54 -10.55
CA VAL A 22 -13.45 4.64 -9.76
C VAL A 22 -13.75 5.05 -8.33
N LYS A 23 -13.52 4.12 -7.39
CA LYS A 23 -13.51 4.42 -5.95
C LYS A 23 -12.13 4.85 -5.50
N TRP A 24 -12.01 6.13 -5.15
CA TRP A 24 -10.76 6.72 -4.67
C TRP A 24 -10.52 6.43 -3.20
N VAL A 25 -9.25 6.27 -2.83
CA VAL A 25 -8.84 6.30 -1.43
C VAL A 25 -8.75 7.75 -0.98
N GLU A 26 -9.53 8.12 0.03
CA GLU A 26 -9.57 9.49 0.55
C GLU A 26 -8.55 9.69 1.68
N GLU A 27 -8.44 8.69 2.55
CA GLU A 27 -7.51 8.66 3.67
C GLU A 27 -6.88 7.29 3.86
N GLY A 28 -5.65 7.28 4.36
CA GLY A 28 -4.94 6.06 4.68
C GLY A 28 -3.44 6.23 4.60
N GLY A 29 -2.74 5.11 4.58
CA GLY A 29 -1.30 5.13 4.44
C GLY A 29 -0.73 3.74 4.47
N ALA A 30 0.51 3.66 4.04
CA ALA A 30 1.33 2.48 4.22
C ALA A 30 2.71 2.90 4.70
N HIS A 31 3.29 2.12 5.59
CA HIS A 31 4.68 2.30 5.96
C HIS A 31 5.42 0.96 5.94
N LEU A 32 6.73 1.09 5.75
CA LEU A 32 7.65 -0.02 5.70
C LEU A 32 8.75 0.27 6.70
N THR A 33 8.94 -0.64 7.65
CA THR A 33 9.94 -0.53 8.69
C THR A 33 10.99 -1.60 8.47
N PHE A 34 12.26 -1.19 8.43
CA PHE A 34 13.41 -2.08 8.34
C PHE A 34 14.07 -2.14 9.71
N ILE A 35 14.29 -3.35 10.21
CA ILE A 35 14.88 -3.60 11.52
C ILE A 35 16.10 -4.49 11.30
N GLU A 36 17.27 -4.05 11.73
CA GLU A 36 18.48 -4.87 11.70
C GLU A 36 18.34 -6.03 12.69
N ALA A 37 18.52 -7.26 12.23
CA ALA A 37 18.45 -8.46 13.06
C ALA A 37 19.86 -9.00 13.38
N GLU A 38 19.98 -9.78 14.45
CA GLU A 38 21.27 -10.27 14.98
C GLU A 38 22.03 -11.19 14.00
N ASP A 39 21.33 -11.81 13.05
CA ASP A 39 21.85 -12.80 12.12
C ASP A 39 22.28 -12.22 10.76
N ASN A 40 22.62 -10.92 10.71
CA ASN A 40 22.94 -10.19 9.48
C ASN A 40 21.80 -10.25 8.45
N SER A 41 20.57 -10.38 8.93
CA SER A 41 19.35 -10.19 8.15
C SER A 41 18.67 -8.87 8.51
N ILE A 42 17.65 -8.52 7.72
CA ILE A 42 16.81 -7.34 7.97
C ILE A 42 15.39 -7.84 8.08
N ASP A 43 14.77 -7.61 9.24
CA ASP A 43 13.35 -7.80 9.44
C ASP A 43 12.59 -6.65 8.79
N VAL A 44 11.53 -7.00 8.05
CA VAL A 44 10.74 -6.04 7.31
C VAL A 44 9.29 -6.12 7.77
N VAL A 45 8.77 -5.01 8.29
CA VAL A 45 7.37 -4.89 8.70
C VAL A 45 6.66 -3.96 7.74
N TYR A 46 5.63 -4.47 7.08
CA TYR A 46 4.73 -3.70 6.21
C TYR A 46 3.37 -3.52 6.89
N GLU A 47 2.98 -2.26 7.06
CA GLU A 47 1.67 -1.91 7.61
C GLU A 47 0.93 -1.01 6.63
N HIS A 48 -0.38 -1.26 6.48
CA HIS A 48 -1.27 -0.50 5.61
C HIS A 48 -2.61 -0.30 6.32
N TRP A 49 -3.13 0.91 6.27
CA TRP A 49 -4.44 1.27 6.78
C TRP A 49 -5.15 2.24 5.84
N GLY A 50 -6.47 2.28 5.92
CA GLY A 50 -7.30 3.20 5.16
C GLY A 50 -8.77 3.04 5.53
N SER A 51 -9.57 4.03 5.16
CA SER A 51 -11.02 3.98 5.31
C SER A 51 -11.64 2.98 4.32
N CYS A 52 -12.78 2.41 4.69
CA CYS A 52 -13.61 1.63 3.79
C CYS A 52 -15.08 2.05 3.95
N GLU A 53 -15.83 1.98 2.86
CA GLU A 53 -17.24 2.40 2.83
C GLU A 53 -18.15 1.38 3.50
N ASP A 54 -17.85 0.10 3.31
CA ASP A 54 -18.61 -1.02 3.82
C ASP A 54 -17.74 -2.29 3.93
N THR A 55 -18.34 -3.36 4.46
CA THR A 55 -17.69 -4.66 4.64
C THR A 55 -17.21 -5.28 3.32
N LEU A 56 -17.90 -5.06 2.20
CA LEU A 56 -17.51 -5.62 0.91
C LEU A 56 -16.26 -4.90 0.39
N HIS A 57 -16.24 -3.57 0.48
CA HIS A 57 -15.08 -2.76 0.17
C HIS A 57 -13.88 -3.13 1.07
N ALA A 58 -14.10 -3.32 2.37
CA ALA A 58 -13.06 -3.76 3.30
C ALA A 58 -12.40 -5.09 2.87
N ARG A 59 -13.21 -6.06 2.43
CA ARG A 59 -12.69 -7.36 1.93
C ARG A 59 -11.86 -7.19 0.65
N TYR A 60 -12.30 -6.32 -0.25
CA TYR A 60 -11.55 -6.03 -1.47
C TYR A 60 -10.21 -5.38 -1.15
N LEU A 61 -10.19 -4.36 -0.27
CA LEU A 61 -8.97 -3.69 0.17
C LEU A 61 -8.01 -4.67 0.85
N PHE A 62 -8.52 -5.58 1.69
CA PHE A 62 -7.69 -6.61 2.33
C PHE A 62 -6.93 -7.48 1.31
N VAL A 63 -7.61 -7.93 0.25
CA VAL A 63 -6.97 -8.71 -0.84
C VAL A 63 -5.94 -7.86 -1.60
N GLN A 64 -6.28 -6.61 -1.90
CA GLN A 64 -5.35 -5.68 -2.58
C GLN A 64 -4.09 -5.42 -1.75
N TRP A 65 -4.24 -5.18 -0.44
CA TRP A 65 -3.12 -4.91 0.45
C TRP A 65 -2.21 -6.13 0.63
N ALA A 66 -2.77 -7.34 0.69
CA ALA A 66 -1.98 -8.57 0.68
C ALA A 66 -1.13 -8.70 -0.61
N ASN A 67 -1.69 -8.32 -1.77
CA ASN A 67 -0.92 -8.31 -3.03
C ASN A 67 0.24 -7.32 -2.99
N TYR A 68 0.13 -6.18 -2.30
CA TYR A 68 1.25 -5.24 -2.14
C TYR A 68 2.39 -5.83 -1.31
N ALA A 69 2.07 -6.52 -0.21
CA ALA A 69 3.07 -7.20 0.60
C ALA A 69 3.82 -8.27 -0.21
N LEU A 70 3.09 -9.09 -0.97
CA LEU A 70 3.68 -10.14 -1.82
C LEU A 70 4.58 -9.57 -2.93
N ARG A 71 4.17 -8.49 -3.60
CA ARG A 71 5.00 -7.84 -4.64
C ARG A 71 6.29 -7.28 -4.05
N TRP A 72 6.22 -6.72 -2.84
CA TRP A 72 7.40 -6.26 -2.11
C TRP A 72 8.36 -7.40 -1.79
N GLU A 73 7.84 -8.51 -1.25
CA GLU A 73 8.62 -9.71 -0.97
C GLU A 73 9.33 -10.21 -2.24
N GLN A 74 8.61 -10.29 -3.37
CA GLN A 74 9.17 -10.69 -4.66
C GLN A 74 10.30 -9.76 -5.12
N MET A 75 10.12 -8.45 -4.98
CA MET A 75 11.14 -7.46 -5.37
C MET A 75 12.42 -7.61 -4.55
N VAL A 76 12.30 -7.86 -3.24
CA VAL A 76 13.46 -8.03 -2.34
C VAL A 76 14.12 -9.40 -2.53
N LEU A 77 13.35 -10.48 -2.67
CA LEU A 77 13.88 -11.82 -2.89
C LEU A 77 14.56 -11.98 -4.25
N SER A 78 14.06 -11.30 -5.29
CA SER A 78 14.65 -11.35 -6.64
C SER A 78 16.09 -10.83 -6.68
N SER A 79 16.53 -10.05 -5.68
CA SER A 79 17.90 -9.55 -5.58
C SER A 79 18.94 -10.66 -5.38
N LYS A 80 18.53 -11.85 -4.92
CA LYS A 80 19.44 -12.99 -4.68
C LYS A 80 19.70 -13.87 -5.92
N LEU A 81 19.15 -13.52 -7.08
CA LEU A 81 19.36 -14.28 -8.34
C LEU A 81 20.59 -13.84 -9.13
N LEU A 82 21.32 -12.81 -8.69
CA LEU A 82 22.62 -12.42 -9.25
C LEU A 82 23.72 -12.73 -8.24
N VAL A 83 23.99 -14.01 -8.03
CA VAL A 83 25.26 -14.46 -7.49
C VAL A 83 26.07 -14.94 -8.70
N GLU A 84 27.02 -14.10 -9.14
CA GLU A 84 28.17 -14.53 -9.98
C GLU A 84 29.27 -15.12 -9.08
#